data_AF-A0A382U5X6-F1
#
_entry.id   AF-A0A382U5X6-F1
#
_cell.length_a   1.000
_cell.length_b   1.000
_cell.length_c   1.000
_cell.angle_alpha   90.00
_cell.angle_beta   90.00
_cell.angle_gamma   90.00
#
_symmetry.space_group_name_H-M   'P 1'
#
loop_
_entity.id
_entity.type
_entity.pdbx_description
1 polymer ?
#
loop_
_entity_poly.entity_id
_entity_poly.type
_entity_poly.pdbx_seq_one_letter_code
_entity_poly.pdbx_strand_id
1 'polypeptide(L)'
;SGGQSSEWSYINDYNFIKDKYFFIEQKFKSQYYPLKVNSGNLVHSYNPNGIIYDYEIYKKSITSNDEGVLDIVYGTAYINPQDFSSTQISGNWKKLIEGQDYEIDRLLGYIRLNTVSSQEAVAICYDYGDYDYNTGTFSQDSTVTNGTDLILIYDICKDPNYNGTDENCDTDGDGIVNEEGDDYDEFNDNPGFQPQEPKPITMKLIKLDSPTTPNYDTWALMFKNVYSLGNSISDLNSLELDMVYNNAGLEETHSQVNNFQSFLTIFGLDTRNSNGDELIDPSNEFYLGDGKIDN
;
A
#
# COMPACT_ATOMS: atom_id res chain seq x y z
N SER A 1 32.77 -24.06 -23.55
CA SER A 1 32.07 -23.05 -24.36
C SER A 1 30.61 -23.45 -24.40
N GLY A 2 29.81 -22.94 -23.47
CA GLY A 2 28.37 -23.21 -23.38
C GLY A 2 27.67 -21.88 -23.57
N GLY A 3 27.08 -21.69 -24.76
CA GLY A 3 26.30 -20.50 -25.04
C GLY A 3 25.07 -20.48 -24.16
N GLN A 4 24.89 -19.41 -23.38
CA GLN A 4 23.57 -19.06 -22.91
C GLN A 4 22.79 -18.57 -24.14
N SER A 5 21.68 -19.23 -24.46
CA SER A 5 20.74 -18.69 -25.44
C SER A 5 20.01 -17.52 -24.79
N SER A 6 20.15 -16.33 -25.37
CA SER A 6 19.25 -15.22 -25.10
C SER A 6 17.87 -15.60 -25.63
N GLU A 7 16.89 -15.78 -24.74
CA GLU A 7 15.49 -16.00 -25.12
C GLU A 7 14.69 -14.73 -24.84
N TRP A 8 14.03 -14.20 -25.88
CA TRP A 8 13.09 -13.10 -25.72
C TRP A 8 11.78 -13.62 -25.12
N SER A 9 11.31 -12.98 -24.05
CA SER A 9 9.98 -13.22 -23.49
C SER A 9 9.06 -12.05 -23.77
N TYR A 10 7.88 -12.34 -24.34
CA TYR A 10 6.87 -11.31 -24.61
C TYR A 10 5.91 -11.18 -23.44
N ILE A 11 5.72 -9.94 -22.98
CA ILE A 11 4.77 -9.60 -21.92
C ILE A 11 3.82 -8.54 -22.47
N ASN A 12 2.53 -8.87 -22.57
CA ASN A 12 1.53 -7.90 -23.01
C ASN A 12 1.29 -6.84 -21.91
N ASP A 13 0.88 -5.64 -22.32
CA ASP A 13 0.53 -4.54 -21.41
C ASP A 13 -0.52 -4.93 -20.36
N TYR A 14 -1.46 -5.81 -20.72
CA TYR A 14 -2.50 -6.35 -19.83
C TYR A 14 -2.05 -7.52 -18.92
N ASN A 15 -0.81 -7.99 -19.05
CA ASN A 15 -0.23 -9.07 -18.23
C ASN A 15 0.49 -8.57 -16.96
N PHE A 16 0.19 -7.37 -16.49
CA PHE A 16 0.68 -6.88 -15.20
C PHE A 16 0.21 -7.79 -14.05
N ILE A 17 0.98 -7.81 -12.96
CA ILE A 17 0.68 -8.60 -11.76
C ILE A 17 -0.57 -8.03 -11.08
N LYS A 18 -1.61 -8.85 -10.97
CA LYS A 18 -2.89 -8.48 -10.34
C LYS A 18 -2.92 -8.86 -8.87
N ASP A 19 -3.76 -8.16 -8.11
CA ASP A 19 -4.08 -8.44 -6.70
C ASP A 19 -2.88 -8.52 -5.74
N LYS A 20 -1.74 -7.93 -6.12
CA LYS A 20 -0.50 -7.98 -5.34
C LYS A 20 -0.01 -6.63 -4.85
N TYR A 21 -0.13 -5.59 -5.69
CA TYR A 21 0.38 -4.27 -5.39
C TYR A 21 -0.77 -3.26 -5.34
N PHE A 22 -0.84 -2.47 -4.28
CA PHE A 22 -1.88 -1.47 -4.08
C PHE A 22 -1.26 -0.18 -3.53
N PHE A 23 -1.62 0.96 -4.11
CA PHE A 23 -1.40 2.24 -3.46
C PHE A 23 -2.36 2.36 -2.28
N ILE A 24 -1.87 2.93 -1.18
CA ILE A 24 -2.70 3.18 0.01
C ILE A 24 -3.77 4.22 -0.34
N GLU A 25 -3.40 5.23 -1.14
CA GLU A 25 -4.28 6.27 -1.62
C GLU A 25 -3.94 6.74 -3.04
N GLN A 26 -4.94 7.36 -3.68
CA GLN A 26 -4.79 7.95 -5.00
C GLN A 26 -3.73 9.06 -5.04
N LYS A 27 -3.50 9.79 -3.94
CA LYS A 27 -2.49 10.85 -3.88
C LYS A 27 -1.05 10.32 -4.08
N PHE A 28 -0.76 9.15 -3.51
CA PHE A 28 0.54 8.50 -3.66
C PHE A 28 0.75 8.05 -5.11
N LYS A 29 -0.28 7.43 -5.68
CA LYS A 29 -0.29 7.05 -7.10
C LYS A 29 -0.07 8.25 -8.03
N SER A 30 -0.70 9.39 -7.76
CA SER A 30 -0.57 10.59 -8.61
C SER A 30 0.81 11.24 -8.54
N GLN A 31 1.58 10.98 -7.48
CA GLN A 31 2.95 11.47 -7.30
C GLN A 31 4.00 10.51 -7.83
N TYR A 32 3.66 9.22 -7.92
CA TYR A 32 4.58 8.14 -8.29
C TYR A 32 5.21 8.32 -9.68
N TYR A 33 4.48 8.98 -10.59
CA TYR A 33 4.91 9.34 -11.94
C TYR A 33 4.66 10.84 -12.21
N PRO A 34 5.43 11.48 -13.12
CA PRO A 34 6.55 10.90 -13.87
C PRO A 34 7.78 10.61 -12.99
N LEU A 35 8.68 9.78 -13.49
CA LEU A 35 9.97 9.54 -12.85
C LEU A 35 10.81 10.82 -12.87
N LYS A 36 11.67 11.00 -11.86
CA LYS A 36 12.61 12.11 -11.78
C LYS A 36 14.04 11.62 -11.83
N VAL A 37 14.93 12.52 -12.21
CA VAL A 37 16.37 12.29 -12.21
C VAL A 37 16.93 12.57 -10.83
N ASN A 38 17.63 11.58 -10.26
CA ASN A 38 18.44 11.76 -9.06
C ASN A 38 19.79 11.06 -9.25
N SER A 39 20.87 11.85 -9.28
CA SER A 39 22.25 11.36 -9.39
C SER A 39 22.46 10.39 -10.56
N GLY A 40 21.86 10.70 -11.72
CA GLY A 40 21.97 9.87 -12.92
C GLY A 40 21.04 8.65 -12.97
N ASN A 41 20.21 8.43 -11.94
CA ASN A 41 19.21 7.35 -11.89
C ASN A 41 17.78 7.89 -12.06
N LEU A 42 16.89 7.08 -12.65
CA LEU A 42 15.45 7.36 -12.64
C LEU A 42 14.88 6.89 -11.31
N VAL A 43 14.21 7.79 -10.60
CA VAL A 43 13.60 7.51 -9.29
C VAL A 43 12.15 7.93 -9.27
N HIS A 44 11.34 7.21 -8.50
CA HIS A 44 9.97 7.63 -8.21
C HIS A 44 9.98 8.90 -7.36
N SER A 45 8.96 9.73 -7.56
CA SER A 45 8.77 10.94 -6.76
C SER A 45 7.79 10.69 -5.62
N TYR A 46 8.02 11.37 -4.51
CA TYR A 46 7.07 11.51 -3.42
C TYR A 46 7.14 12.90 -2.83
N ASN A 47 6.08 13.30 -2.10
CA ASN A 47 6.12 14.47 -1.24
C ASN A 47 6.62 14.04 0.14
N PRO A 48 7.74 14.57 0.65
CA PRO A 48 8.22 14.26 2.00
C PRO A 48 7.22 14.65 3.08
N ASN A 49 6.32 15.61 2.79
CA ASN A 49 5.28 16.03 3.73
C ASN A 49 3.95 15.35 3.37
N GLY A 50 3.49 14.43 4.21
CA GLY A 50 2.29 13.61 3.96
C GLY A 50 2.58 12.19 3.47
N ILE A 51 3.71 11.61 3.92
CA ILE A 51 4.04 10.18 3.81
C ILE A 51 3.22 9.34 4.79
N ILE A 52 3.39 8.02 4.77
CA ILE A 52 2.82 7.12 5.79
C ILE A 52 3.74 7.09 7.00
N TYR A 53 3.26 7.62 8.13
CA TYR A 53 3.98 7.59 9.39
C TYR A 53 3.81 6.23 10.07
N ASP A 54 2.80 6.06 10.90
CA ASP A 54 2.54 4.78 11.56
C ASP A 54 1.47 4.01 10.79
N TYR A 55 1.43 2.68 10.93
CA TYR A 55 0.46 1.85 10.21
C TYR A 55 0.27 0.46 10.82
N GLU A 56 -0.92 -0.07 10.62
CA GLU A 56 -1.25 -1.48 10.81
C GLU A 56 -2.03 -1.98 9.62
N ILE A 57 -1.66 -3.16 9.09
CA ILE A 57 -2.34 -3.80 7.97
C ILE A 57 -3.09 -5.01 8.48
N TYR A 58 -4.31 -5.18 7.98
CA TYR A 58 -5.16 -6.30 8.34
C TYR A 58 -5.72 -6.99 7.10
N LYS A 59 -5.98 -8.28 7.23
CA LYS A 59 -6.82 -9.02 6.30
C LYS A 59 -8.13 -9.43 6.94
N LYS A 60 -9.16 -9.61 6.12
CA LYS A 60 -10.46 -10.05 6.61
C LYS A 60 -10.36 -11.47 7.20
N SER A 61 -10.82 -11.65 8.44
CA SER A 61 -10.90 -12.98 9.04
C SER A 61 -12.22 -13.67 8.66
N ILE A 62 -12.14 -14.95 8.30
CA ILE A 62 -13.29 -15.80 7.95
C ILE A 62 -13.73 -16.72 9.10
N THR A 63 -12.90 -16.84 10.15
CA THR A 63 -13.20 -17.58 11.37
C THR A 63 -13.24 -16.60 12.54
N SER A 64 -14.27 -16.73 13.38
CA SER A 64 -14.37 -15.99 14.65
C SER A 64 -13.35 -16.47 15.70
N ASN A 65 -12.65 -17.57 15.40
CA ASN A 65 -11.85 -18.33 16.35
C ASN A 65 -10.47 -18.63 15.72
N ASP A 66 -9.56 -17.66 15.68
CA ASP A 66 -8.15 -17.98 15.91
C ASP A 66 -7.96 -17.84 17.43
N GLU A 67 -8.35 -18.89 18.16
CA GLU A 67 -8.42 -18.90 19.63
C GLU A 67 -7.09 -18.40 20.24
N GLY A 68 -7.15 -17.30 21.00
CA GLY A 68 -6.05 -16.81 21.84
C GLY A 68 -5.04 -15.87 21.19
N VAL A 69 -5.30 -15.35 19.98
CA VAL A 69 -4.35 -14.43 19.31
C VAL A 69 -4.80 -12.97 19.49
N LEU A 70 -3.98 -12.16 20.16
CA LEU A 70 -4.14 -10.70 20.37
C LEU A 70 -4.11 -9.86 19.07
N ASP A 71 -4.24 -10.50 17.90
CA ASP A 71 -4.05 -9.90 16.58
C ASP A 71 -5.36 -9.78 15.80
N ILE A 72 -6.52 -10.06 16.42
CA ILE A 72 -7.84 -9.89 15.80
C ILE A 72 -8.54 -8.68 16.42
N VAL A 73 -9.06 -7.82 15.55
CA VAL A 73 -9.84 -6.63 15.91
C VAL A 73 -11.18 -6.67 15.16
N TYR A 74 -12.24 -6.19 15.82
CA TYR A 74 -13.51 -5.94 15.16
C TYR A 74 -13.53 -4.51 14.61
N GLY A 75 -14.07 -4.32 13.41
CA GLY A 75 -14.14 -3.00 12.83
C GLY A 75 -14.74 -2.97 11.42
N THR A 76 -14.76 -1.77 10.85
CA THR A 76 -15.23 -1.55 9.47
C THR A 76 -14.15 -0.88 8.64
N ALA A 77 -13.83 -1.50 7.50
CA ALA A 77 -12.91 -0.95 6.52
C ALA A 77 -13.70 -0.25 5.40
N TYR A 78 -13.37 1.00 5.12
CA TYR A 78 -14.04 1.86 4.14
C TYR A 78 -13.07 2.25 3.03
N ILE A 79 -13.51 2.33 1.78
CA ILE A 79 -12.68 2.88 0.70
C ILE A 79 -12.27 4.34 1.01
N ASN A 80 -13.20 5.11 1.62
CA ASN A 80 -12.95 6.41 2.21
C ASN A 80 -13.39 6.40 3.69
N PRO A 81 -12.46 6.29 4.65
CA PRO A 81 -12.78 6.28 6.09
C PRO A 81 -13.45 7.55 6.62
N GLN A 82 -13.36 8.68 5.89
CA GLN A 82 -14.04 9.93 6.24
C GLN A 82 -15.46 10.02 5.68
N ASP A 83 -15.87 9.04 4.86
CA ASP A 83 -17.22 8.93 4.30
C ASP A 83 -17.78 7.54 4.63
N PHE A 84 -18.55 7.46 5.71
CA PHE A 84 -19.16 6.22 6.19
C PHE A 84 -20.27 5.66 5.29
N SER A 85 -20.59 6.34 4.18
CA SER A 85 -21.49 5.80 3.14
C SER A 85 -20.73 5.14 1.98
N SER A 86 -19.41 5.26 1.96
CA SER A 86 -18.55 4.68 0.93
C SER A 86 -18.51 3.15 1.00
N THR A 87 -18.03 2.50 -0.07
CA THR A 87 -17.86 1.04 -0.10
C THR A 87 -17.10 0.55 1.13
N GLN A 88 -17.68 -0.44 1.83
CA GLN A 88 -17.19 -0.88 3.13
C GLN A 88 -17.32 -2.39 3.36
N ILE A 89 -16.51 -2.92 4.27
CA ILE A 89 -16.59 -4.29 4.77
C ILE A 89 -16.45 -4.26 6.30
N SER A 90 -17.42 -4.83 7.02
CA SER A 90 -17.42 -4.90 8.50
C SER A 90 -17.10 -6.30 9.02
N GLY A 91 -16.65 -6.40 10.27
CA GLY A 91 -16.51 -7.63 11.05
C GLY A 91 -15.09 -7.82 11.60
N ASN A 92 -14.63 -9.07 11.72
CA ASN A 92 -13.30 -9.38 12.27
C ASN A 92 -12.18 -9.21 11.23
N TRP A 93 -11.05 -8.67 11.67
CA TRP A 93 -9.86 -8.38 10.89
C TRP A 93 -8.63 -8.89 11.63
N LYS A 94 -7.78 -9.66 10.94
CA LYS A 94 -6.55 -10.21 11.49
C LYS A 94 -5.36 -9.38 11.03
N LYS A 95 -4.53 -8.93 11.98
CA LYS A 95 -3.31 -8.17 11.72
C LYS A 95 -2.32 -9.01 10.90
N LEU A 96 -1.68 -8.37 9.93
CA LEU A 96 -0.65 -8.95 9.09
C LEU A 96 0.74 -8.55 9.61
N ILE A 97 1.72 -9.41 9.34
CA ILE A 97 3.10 -9.20 9.78
C ILE A 97 3.94 -8.70 8.60
N GLU A 98 4.58 -7.54 8.75
CA GLU A 98 5.49 -7.00 7.73
C GLU A 98 6.72 -7.90 7.52
N GLY A 99 7.18 -8.02 6.28
CA GLY A 99 8.27 -8.91 5.87
C GLY A 99 7.85 -10.38 5.69
N GLN A 100 6.75 -10.79 6.33
CA GLN A 100 6.15 -12.11 6.13
C GLN A 100 4.96 -12.04 5.16
N ASP A 101 3.92 -11.29 5.54
CA ASP A 101 2.65 -11.25 4.83
C ASP A 101 2.57 -10.13 3.80
N TYR A 102 3.32 -9.05 4.01
CA TYR A 102 3.41 -7.91 3.10
C TYR A 102 4.74 -7.16 3.24
N GLU A 103 5.02 -6.27 2.29
CA GLU A 103 6.03 -5.22 2.34
C GLU A 103 5.34 -3.88 2.05
N ILE A 104 5.82 -2.78 2.61
CA ILE A 104 5.26 -1.44 2.40
C ILE A 104 6.37 -0.43 2.12
N ASP A 105 6.14 0.44 1.15
CA ASP A 105 6.95 1.64 0.98
C ASP A 105 6.18 2.84 1.55
N ARG A 106 6.64 3.34 2.69
CA ARG A 106 5.99 4.43 3.42
C ARG A 106 6.11 5.78 2.71
N LEU A 107 7.17 5.97 1.93
CA LEU A 107 7.45 7.21 1.22
C LEU A 107 6.62 7.29 -0.07
N LEU A 108 6.58 6.18 -0.81
CA LEU A 108 5.83 6.04 -2.05
C LEU A 108 4.38 5.61 -1.84
N GLY A 109 4.00 5.21 -0.63
CA GLY A 109 2.63 4.93 -0.20
C GLY A 109 1.97 3.77 -0.93
N TYR A 110 2.71 2.67 -1.13
CA TYR A 110 2.16 1.44 -1.69
C TYR A 110 2.54 0.21 -0.85
N ILE A 111 1.69 -0.81 -0.92
CA ILE A 111 1.90 -2.11 -0.30
C ILE A 111 2.08 -3.18 -1.38
N ARG A 112 2.93 -4.15 -1.09
CA ARG A 112 3.08 -5.42 -1.81
C ARG A 112 2.64 -6.55 -0.89
N LEU A 113 1.59 -7.26 -1.28
CA LEU A 113 1.09 -8.43 -0.57
C LEU A 113 1.93 -9.67 -0.96
N ASN A 114 2.28 -10.50 0.03
CA ASN A 114 3.07 -11.71 -0.17
C ASN A 114 2.23 -12.98 -0.01
N THR A 115 1.41 -13.05 1.04
CA THR A 115 0.67 -14.27 1.43
C THR A 115 -0.84 -14.15 1.28
N VAL A 116 -1.36 -12.94 1.04
CA VAL A 116 -2.81 -12.68 0.92
C VAL A 116 -3.35 -13.17 -0.41
N SER A 117 -4.44 -13.95 -0.37
CA SER A 117 -5.11 -14.47 -1.55
C SER A 117 -5.98 -13.41 -2.24
N SER A 118 -6.34 -13.66 -3.51
CA SER A 118 -7.25 -12.77 -4.26
C SER A 118 -8.67 -12.71 -3.67
N GLN A 119 -9.03 -13.65 -2.79
CA GLN A 119 -10.34 -13.74 -2.14
C GLN A 119 -10.37 -13.14 -0.73
N GLU A 120 -9.26 -12.58 -0.25
CA GLU A 120 -9.19 -11.93 1.07
C GLU A 120 -9.17 -10.41 0.90
N ALA A 121 -10.07 -9.70 1.59
CA ALA A 121 -10.01 -8.25 1.67
C ALA A 121 -8.84 -7.81 2.56
N VAL A 122 -8.26 -6.66 2.23
CA VAL A 122 -7.15 -6.04 2.97
C VAL A 122 -7.50 -4.60 3.31
N ALA A 123 -7.18 -4.23 4.54
CA ALA A 123 -7.38 -2.90 5.07
C ALA A 123 -6.13 -2.39 5.80
N ILE A 124 -6.03 -1.08 5.98
CA ILE A 124 -4.94 -0.38 6.65
C ILE A 124 -5.51 0.66 7.61
N CYS A 125 -4.98 0.71 8.83
CA CYS A 125 -4.98 1.90 9.68
C CYS A 125 -3.62 2.57 9.55
N TYR A 126 -3.57 3.89 9.54
CA TYR A 126 -2.31 4.61 9.41
C TYR A 126 -2.43 6.03 9.93
N ASP A 127 -1.29 6.70 10.08
CA ASP A 127 -1.19 8.14 10.29
C ASP A 127 -0.34 8.78 9.18
N TYR A 128 -0.57 10.07 8.95
CA TYR A 128 0.35 10.83 8.12
C TYR A 128 1.52 11.36 8.91
N GLY A 129 2.59 11.64 8.19
CA GLY A 129 3.71 12.37 8.73
C GLY A 129 4.61 12.94 7.67
N ASP A 130 5.76 13.38 8.13
CA ASP A 130 6.80 13.99 7.33
C ASP A 130 8.10 13.17 7.41
N TYR A 131 8.91 13.26 6.36
CA TYR A 131 10.23 12.66 6.28
C TYR A 131 11.31 13.74 6.12
N ASP A 132 12.26 13.79 7.06
CA ASP A 132 13.42 14.67 6.98
C ASP A 132 14.63 13.93 6.36
N TYR A 133 15.04 14.35 5.17
CA TYR A 133 16.18 13.79 4.46
C TYR A 133 17.53 13.98 5.15
N ASN A 134 17.68 15.04 5.96
CA ASN A 134 18.96 15.34 6.60
C ASN A 134 19.24 14.39 7.76
N THR A 135 18.19 14.00 8.48
CA THR A 135 18.27 13.11 9.64
C THR A 135 17.87 11.68 9.32
N GLY A 136 17.14 11.46 8.22
CA GLY A 136 16.56 10.17 7.85
C GLY A 136 15.40 9.75 8.77
N THR A 137 14.73 10.70 9.41
CA THR A 137 13.71 10.43 10.43
C THR A 137 12.30 10.76 9.96
N PHE A 138 11.34 10.01 10.49
CA PHE A 138 9.92 10.24 10.33
C PHE A 138 9.35 11.00 11.54
N SER A 139 8.41 11.91 11.31
CA SER A 139 7.65 12.58 12.36
C SER A 139 6.16 12.58 12.04
N GLN A 140 5.30 12.31 13.03
CA GLN A 140 3.85 12.35 12.85
C GLN A 140 3.38 13.78 12.54
N ASP A 141 2.46 13.92 11.58
CA ASP A 141 1.73 15.16 11.33
C ASP A 141 0.36 15.06 12.02
N SER A 142 0.28 15.54 13.26
CA SER A 142 -0.95 15.51 14.06
C SER A 142 -2.05 16.47 13.55
N THR A 143 -1.79 17.26 12.50
CA THR A 143 -2.77 18.21 11.95
C THR A 143 -3.66 17.59 10.87
N VAL A 144 -3.30 16.42 10.36
CA VAL A 144 -4.03 15.73 9.29
C VAL A 144 -4.57 14.40 9.81
N THR A 145 -5.85 14.15 9.58
CA THR A 145 -6.48 12.85 9.87
C THR A 145 -6.85 12.16 8.57
N ASN A 146 -6.85 10.84 8.57
CA ASN A 146 -7.34 10.01 7.45
C ASN A 146 -8.63 9.24 7.81
N GLY A 147 -9.12 9.39 9.05
CA GLY A 147 -10.32 8.72 9.55
C GLY A 147 -10.12 7.24 9.94
N THR A 148 -8.88 6.76 10.08
CA THR A 148 -8.59 5.41 10.58
C THR A 148 -8.14 5.42 12.04
N ASP A 149 -8.32 4.30 12.73
CA ASP A 149 -8.02 4.17 14.16
C ASP A 149 -6.84 3.20 14.36
N LEU A 150 -5.66 3.74 14.69
CA LEU A 150 -4.47 2.93 15.04
C LEU A 150 -4.45 2.48 16.49
N ILE A 151 -5.01 3.28 17.39
CA ILE A 151 -5.01 3.03 18.82
C ILE A 151 -6.30 2.32 19.19
N LEU A 152 -6.18 1.15 19.81
CA LEU A 152 -7.31 0.45 20.41
C LEU A 152 -7.73 1.14 21.71
N ILE A 153 -9.02 1.42 21.83
CA ILE A 153 -9.60 2.09 23.00
C ILE A 153 -10.45 1.06 23.74
N TYR A 154 -10.19 0.89 25.03
CA TYR A 154 -10.88 -0.05 25.91
C TYR A 154 -11.50 0.70 27.07
N ASP A 155 -12.47 0.06 27.72
CA ASP A 155 -12.99 0.54 29.00
C ASP A 155 -11.90 0.49 30.07
N ILE A 156 -11.97 1.44 31.00
CA ILE A 156 -10.95 1.59 32.04
C ILE A 156 -11.60 1.37 33.40
N CYS A 157 -11.21 0.29 34.08
CA CYS A 157 -11.52 0.10 35.49
C CYS A 157 -10.75 1.10 36.36
N LYS A 158 -11.42 1.71 37.33
CA LYS A 158 -10.84 2.70 38.23
C LYS A 158 -10.19 2.09 39.47
N ASP A 159 -10.41 0.79 39.75
CA ASP A 159 -9.76 0.09 40.86
C ASP A 159 -8.24 0.10 40.66
N PRO A 160 -7.47 0.71 41.59
CA PRO A 160 -6.01 0.70 41.51
C PRO A 160 -5.36 -0.69 41.52
N ASN A 161 -6.09 -1.73 41.95
CA ASN A 161 -5.63 -3.11 41.98
C ASN A 161 -6.08 -3.93 40.77
N TYR A 162 -6.81 -3.32 39.84
CA TYR A 162 -7.28 -4.00 38.64
C TYR A 162 -6.13 -4.60 37.84
N ASN A 163 -6.21 -5.90 37.55
CA ASN A 163 -5.13 -6.64 36.91
C ASN A 163 -5.09 -6.50 35.38
N GLY A 164 -6.05 -5.77 34.79
CA GLY A 164 -6.18 -5.59 33.34
C GLY A 164 -6.98 -6.69 32.64
N THR A 165 -7.48 -7.70 33.36
CA THR A 165 -8.16 -8.88 32.79
C THR A 165 -9.43 -9.31 33.52
N ASP A 166 -9.68 -8.82 34.74
CA ASP A 166 -10.89 -9.19 35.48
C ASP A 166 -12.16 -8.66 34.80
N GLU A 167 -13.21 -9.47 34.76
CA GLU A 167 -14.52 -9.11 34.16
C GLU A 167 -15.37 -8.22 35.08
N ASN A 168 -14.93 -8.05 36.34
CA ASN A 168 -15.58 -7.22 37.33
C ASN A 168 -14.62 -6.11 37.75
N CYS A 169 -15.14 -4.90 37.81
CA CYS A 169 -14.53 -3.74 38.43
C CYS A 169 -15.42 -3.32 39.60
N ASP A 170 -14.81 -3.15 40.78
CA ASP A 170 -15.47 -2.66 42.01
C ASP A 170 -14.45 -1.76 42.70
N THR A 171 -14.54 -0.47 42.42
CA THR A 171 -13.52 0.51 42.82
C THR A 171 -13.68 0.94 44.26
N ASP A 172 -14.91 0.97 44.77
CA ASP A 172 -15.21 1.44 46.13
C ASP A 172 -15.42 0.30 47.15
N GLY A 173 -15.54 -0.94 46.68
CA GLY A 173 -15.63 -2.15 47.49
C GLY A 173 -16.99 -2.35 48.14
N ASP A 174 -18.06 -1.75 47.61
CA ASP A 174 -19.41 -1.85 48.18
C ASP A 174 -20.14 -3.16 47.80
N GLY A 175 -19.59 -3.91 46.86
CA GLY A 175 -20.08 -5.20 46.37
C GLY A 175 -21.12 -5.11 45.25
N ILE A 176 -21.44 -3.90 44.79
CA ILE A 176 -22.00 -3.63 43.47
C ILE A 176 -20.81 -3.50 42.52
N VAL A 177 -20.91 -4.09 41.33
CA VAL A 177 -19.79 -4.18 40.38
C VAL A 177 -20.21 -3.58 39.05
N ASN A 178 -19.23 -3.10 38.30
CA ASN A 178 -19.38 -2.60 36.94
C ASN A 178 -20.40 -1.45 36.87
N GLU A 179 -20.32 -0.51 37.81
CA GLU A 179 -21.07 0.74 37.78
C GLU A 179 -20.37 1.76 36.86
N GLU A 180 -21.03 2.15 35.78
CA GLU A 180 -20.49 3.14 34.84
C GLU A 180 -20.36 4.50 35.53
N GLY A 181 -19.17 5.09 35.45
CA GLY A 181 -18.83 6.37 36.08
C GLY A 181 -18.32 6.24 37.52
N ASP A 182 -18.71 5.19 38.25
CA ASP A 182 -18.24 4.95 39.63
C ASP A 182 -17.09 3.92 39.65
N ASP A 183 -17.30 2.73 39.07
CA ASP A 183 -16.29 1.67 38.98
C ASP A 183 -15.41 1.78 37.75
N TYR A 184 -16.00 2.06 36.59
CA TYR A 184 -15.26 2.11 35.33
C TYR A 184 -15.70 3.29 34.47
N ASP A 185 -14.82 3.73 33.58
CA ASP A 185 -15.15 4.67 32.51
C ASP A 185 -15.36 3.90 31.20
N GLU A 186 -16.53 4.09 30.60
CA GLU A 186 -16.93 3.52 29.31
C GLU A 186 -16.30 4.28 28.14
N PHE A 187 -15.53 3.58 27.31
CA PHE A 187 -14.82 4.20 26.19
C PHE A 187 -14.91 3.42 24.88
N ASN A 188 -15.40 2.18 24.88
CA ASN A 188 -15.52 1.36 23.68
C ASN A 188 -16.88 1.46 22.97
N ASP A 189 -17.83 2.20 23.55
CA ASP A 189 -19.21 2.40 23.08
C ASP A 189 -20.06 1.11 23.10
N ASN A 190 -19.63 0.06 23.81
CA ASN A 190 -20.38 -1.17 24.02
C ASN A 190 -21.04 -1.14 25.42
N PRO A 191 -22.28 -1.63 25.58
CA PRO A 191 -22.93 -1.59 26.88
C PRO A 191 -22.25 -2.50 27.93
N GLY A 192 -21.87 -1.90 29.06
CA GLY A 192 -21.34 -2.60 30.23
C GLY A 192 -19.82 -2.78 30.16
N PHE A 193 -19.19 -2.98 31.32
CA PHE A 193 -17.74 -3.12 31.42
C PHE A 193 -17.19 -4.30 30.59
N GLN A 194 -16.44 -3.99 29.53
CA GLN A 194 -15.83 -4.95 28.62
C GLN A 194 -14.34 -4.64 28.41
N PRO A 195 -13.50 -4.87 29.43
CA PRO A 195 -12.09 -4.44 29.42
C PRO A 195 -11.21 -5.13 28.37
N GLN A 196 -11.68 -6.25 27.80
CA GLN A 196 -10.97 -6.99 26.75
C GLN A 196 -11.51 -6.72 25.35
N GLU A 197 -12.61 -5.99 25.20
CA GLU A 197 -13.19 -5.67 23.90
C GLU A 197 -12.92 -4.20 23.57
N PRO A 198 -12.07 -3.91 22.57
CA PRO A 198 -11.83 -2.54 22.19
C PRO A 198 -13.02 -1.99 21.38
N LYS A 199 -13.07 -0.67 21.31
CA LYS A 199 -13.93 0.05 20.38
C LYS A 199 -13.77 -0.51 18.96
N PRO A 200 -14.86 -0.78 18.23
CA PRO A 200 -14.78 -1.12 16.82
C PRO A 200 -13.95 -0.10 16.03
N ILE A 201 -12.90 -0.55 15.36
CA ILE A 201 -11.99 0.36 14.65
C ILE A 201 -12.48 0.69 13.24
N THR A 202 -12.14 1.90 12.79
CA THR A 202 -12.30 2.35 11.41
C THR A 202 -11.00 2.12 10.65
N MET A 203 -11.05 1.46 9.50
CA MET A 203 -9.89 1.20 8.64
C MET A 203 -10.12 1.75 7.23
N LYS A 204 -9.04 1.90 6.45
CA LYS A 204 -9.10 2.11 5.01
C LYS A 204 -9.04 0.78 4.26
N LEU A 205 -10.05 0.51 3.44
CA LEU A 205 -10.11 -0.63 2.54
C LEU A 205 -9.22 -0.39 1.31
N ILE A 206 -8.25 -1.28 1.07
CA ILE A 206 -7.32 -1.18 -0.07
C ILE A 206 -7.52 -2.29 -1.10
N LYS A 207 -8.05 -3.45 -0.68
CA LYS A 207 -8.38 -4.59 -1.55
C LYS A 207 -9.68 -5.25 -1.09
N LEU A 208 -10.54 -5.63 -2.03
CA LEU A 208 -11.76 -6.39 -1.77
C LEU A 208 -11.48 -7.90 -1.60
N ASP A 209 -12.46 -8.62 -1.07
CA ASP A 209 -12.49 -10.09 -0.92
C ASP A 209 -12.82 -10.81 -2.24
N SER A 210 -12.66 -10.11 -3.36
CA SER A 210 -12.86 -10.62 -4.71
C SER A 210 -11.72 -10.13 -5.60
N PRO A 211 -11.38 -10.86 -6.69
CA PRO A 211 -10.38 -10.41 -7.63
C PRO A 211 -10.65 -8.98 -8.11
N THR A 212 -9.64 -8.13 -8.12
CA THR A 212 -9.83 -6.71 -8.42
C THR A 212 -10.26 -6.53 -9.88
N THR A 213 -11.34 -5.79 -10.13
CA THR A 213 -11.87 -5.51 -11.47
C THR A 213 -12.15 -4.02 -11.65
N PRO A 214 -12.18 -3.48 -12.89
CA PRO A 214 -12.50 -2.08 -13.16
C PRO A 214 -13.82 -1.55 -12.58
N ASN A 215 -14.74 -2.43 -12.21
CA ASN A 215 -16.05 -2.07 -11.66
C ASN A 215 -16.02 -1.86 -10.14
N TYR A 216 -14.89 -2.10 -9.48
CA TYR A 216 -14.74 -1.96 -8.04
C TYR A 216 -13.98 -0.69 -7.67
N ASP A 217 -14.37 -0.05 -6.57
CA ASP A 217 -13.76 1.22 -6.14
C ASP A 217 -12.27 1.07 -5.76
N THR A 218 -11.86 -0.12 -5.32
CA THR A 218 -10.45 -0.46 -5.05
C THR A 218 -9.60 -0.60 -6.32
N TRP A 219 -10.21 -0.65 -7.51
CA TRP A 219 -9.48 -0.73 -8.78
C TRP A 219 -8.52 0.43 -9.01
N ALA A 220 -8.92 1.63 -8.57
CA ALA A 220 -8.09 2.82 -8.69
C ALA A 220 -6.77 2.67 -7.92
N LEU A 221 -6.83 2.01 -6.76
CA LEU A 221 -5.69 1.77 -5.86
C LEU A 221 -4.75 0.67 -6.37
N MET A 222 -5.24 -0.32 -7.12
CA MET A 222 -4.38 -1.38 -7.65
C MET A 222 -3.28 -0.81 -8.55
N PHE A 223 -2.02 -1.18 -8.27
CA PHE A 223 -0.86 -0.76 -9.01
C PHE A 223 -0.65 -1.67 -10.23
N LYS A 224 -0.82 -1.10 -11.43
CA LYS A 224 -0.99 -1.82 -12.71
C LYS A 224 0.26 -1.84 -13.60
N ASN A 225 1.39 -1.37 -13.10
CA ASN A 225 2.61 -1.21 -13.90
C ASN A 225 3.76 -2.09 -13.37
N VAL A 226 3.43 -3.24 -12.79
CA VAL A 226 4.42 -4.22 -12.30
C VAL A 226 4.27 -5.50 -13.11
N TYR A 227 5.35 -5.93 -13.74
CA TYR A 227 5.37 -7.09 -14.61
C TYR A 227 6.34 -8.14 -14.08
N SER A 228 5.97 -9.41 -14.15
CA SER A 228 6.85 -10.51 -13.77
C SER A 228 7.77 -10.86 -14.94
N LEU A 229 9.08 -10.85 -14.71
CA LEU A 229 10.07 -11.33 -15.67
C LEU A 229 10.21 -12.87 -15.64
N GLY A 230 9.35 -13.56 -14.88
CA GLY A 230 9.36 -15.00 -14.75
C GLY A 230 10.44 -15.49 -13.79
N ASN A 231 11.52 -16.06 -14.34
CA ASN A 231 12.60 -16.65 -13.54
C ASN A 231 13.52 -15.58 -12.94
N SER A 232 14.31 -16.00 -11.96
CA SER A 232 15.35 -15.15 -11.35
C SER A 232 16.36 -14.72 -12.42
N ILE A 233 16.49 -13.41 -12.62
CA ILE A 233 17.55 -12.84 -13.46
C ILE A 233 18.82 -12.76 -12.61
N SER A 234 19.85 -13.49 -13.03
CA SER A 234 21.13 -13.53 -12.31
C SER A 234 21.99 -12.28 -12.52
N ASP A 235 21.80 -11.59 -13.64
CA ASP A 235 22.52 -10.35 -13.99
C ASP A 235 21.57 -9.34 -14.63
N LEU A 236 21.18 -8.33 -13.85
CA LEU A 236 20.32 -7.24 -14.31
C LEU A 236 20.95 -6.42 -15.44
N ASN A 237 22.29 -6.36 -15.53
CA ASN A 237 22.96 -5.62 -16.61
C ASN A 237 22.83 -6.30 -17.97
N SER A 238 22.46 -7.59 -17.97
CA SER A 238 22.20 -8.36 -19.19
C SER A 238 20.74 -8.27 -19.66
N LEU A 239 19.87 -7.60 -18.90
CA LEU A 239 18.46 -7.45 -19.25
C LEU A 239 18.31 -6.43 -20.38
N GLU A 240 17.78 -6.88 -21.51
CA GLU A 240 17.31 -6.03 -22.59
C GLU A 240 15.79 -5.92 -22.53
N LEU A 241 15.26 -4.71 -22.68
CA LEU A 241 13.82 -4.44 -22.72
C LEU A 241 13.48 -3.67 -23.99
N ASP A 242 12.52 -4.19 -24.75
CA ASP A 242 11.86 -3.49 -25.84
C ASP A 242 10.39 -3.26 -25.49
N MET A 243 9.85 -2.10 -25.90
CA MET A 243 8.40 -1.90 -25.95
C MET A 243 7.94 -1.86 -27.40
N VAL A 244 7.02 -2.77 -27.70
CA VAL A 244 6.54 -3.02 -29.05
C VAL A 244 5.06 -2.71 -29.13
N TYR A 245 4.68 -1.90 -30.10
CA TYR A 245 3.30 -1.79 -30.55
C TYR A 245 3.05 -2.81 -31.65
N ASN A 246 2.14 -3.75 -31.40
CA ASN A 246 1.74 -4.76 -32.39
C ASN A 246 0.37 -4.40 -32.99
N ASN A 247 0.37 -4.04 -34.27
CA ASN A 247 -0.84 -3.78 -35.04
C ASN A 247 -1.09 -4.92 -36.03
N ALA A 248 -1.86 -5.92 -35.60
CA ALA A 248 -2.26 -7.07 -36.41
C ALA A 248 -1.07 -7.82 -37.06
N GLY A 249 0.04 -7.95 -36.31
CA GLY A 249 1.25 -8.65 -36.74
C GLY A 249 2.35 -7.73 -37.28
N LEU A 250 2.09 -6.43 -37.44
CA LEU A 250 3.14 -5.45 -37.66
C LEU A 250 3.65 -4.95 -36.32
N GLU A 251 4.90 -5.27 -36.01
CA GLU A 251 5.57 -4.88 -34.78
C GLU A 251 6.45 -3.66 -35.01
N GLU A 252 6.23 -2.63 -34.20
CA GLU A 252 6.97 -1.38 -34.25
C GLU A 252 7.50 -1.04 -32.85
N THR A 253 8.75 -0.62 -32.75
CA THR A 253 9.34 -0.10 -31.49
C THR A 253 9.31 1.42 -31.42
N HIS A 254 8.89 2.07 -32.51
CA HIS A 254 8.83 3.52 -32.65
C HIS A 254 7.44 3.95 -33.07
N SER A 255 7.00 5.08 -32.54
CA SER A 255 5.71 5.65 -32.88
C SER A 255 5.73 6.25 -34.29
N GLN A 256 4.72 5.97 -35.12
CA GLN A 256 4.54 6.64 -36.42
C GLN A 256 4.08 8.10 -36.30
N VAL A 257 3.75 8.54 -35.08
CA VAL A 257 3.36 9.92 -34.73
C VAL A 257 4.33 10.45 -33.67
N ASN A 258 4.41 11.77 -33.49
CA ASN A 258 5.33 12.41 -32.52
C ASN A 258 6.82 12.15 -32.80
N ASN A 259 7.31 12.66 -33.94
CA ASN A 259 8.75 12.71 -34.26
C ASN A 259 9.49 11.35 -34.29
N PHE A 260 8.78 10.24 -34.52
CA PHE A 260 9.38 8.90 -34.60
C PHE A 260 10.16 8.49 -33.34
N GLN A 261 9.72 8.94 -32.16
CA GLN A 261 10.33 8.49 -30.91
C GLN A 261 10.09 7.01 -30.66
N SER A 262 11.07 6.34 -30.03
CA SER A 262 10.89 4.99 -29.52
C SER A 262 9.80 4.98 -28.44
N PHE A 263 9.09 3.86 -28.28
CA PHE A 263 8.12 3.76 -27.19
C PHE A 263 8.81 3.87 -25.82
N LEU A 264 10.03 3.33 -25.66
CA LEU A 264 10.81 3.50 -24.42
C LEU A 264 11.03 4.96 -24.05
N THR A 265 11.35 5.79 -25.03
CA THR A 265 11.48 7.24 -24.85
C THR A 265 10.13 7.89 -24.50
N ILE A 266 9.05 7.50 -25.19
CA ILE A 266 7.69 8.05 -24.95
C ILE A 266 7.19 7.76 -23.52
N PHE A 267 7.46 6.58 -22.98
CA PHE A 267 7.09 6.23 -21.60
C PHE A 267 8.14 6.67 -20.56
N GLY A 268 9.20 7.39 -21.00
CA GLY A 268 10.22 7.95 -20.10
C GLY A 268 11.20 6.93 -19.52
N LEU A 269 11.34 5.76 -20.15
CA LEU A 269 12.28 4.70 -19.75
C LEU A 269 13.65 4.83 -20.43
N ASP A 270 13.70 5.50 -21.58
CA ASP A 270 14.91 5.75 -22.36
C ASP A 270 15.02 7.26 -22.61
N THR A 271 15.59 7.95 -21.63
CA THR A 271 15.73 9.42 -21.60
C THR A 271 17.18 9.86 -21.45
N ARG A 272 18.13 8.93 -21.48
CA ARG A 272 19.55 9.16 -21.20
C ARG A 272 20.42 8.31 -22.10
N ASN A 273 21.70 8.67 -22.19
CA ASN A 273 22.74 7.86 -22.81
C ASN A 273 23.45 6.96 -21.78
N SER A 274 24.29 6.04 -22.26
CA SER A 274 25.21 5.21 -21.46
C SER A 274 26.17 5.94 -20.49
N ASN A 275 26.31 7.27 -20.55
CA ASN A 275 27.06 8.06 -19.58
C ASN A 275 26.16 8.68 -18.49
N GLY A 276 24.84 8.48 -18.56
CA GLY A 276 23.85 9.06 -17.66
C GLY A 276 23.44 10.48 -17.99
N ASP A 277 23.83 11.03 -19.15
CA ASP A 277 23.40 12.36 -19.59
C ASP A 277 21.99 12.29 -20.17
N GLU A 278 21.14 13.27 -19.85
CA GLU A 278 19.80 13.40 -20.46
C GLU A 278 19.92 13.62 -21.98
N LEU A 279 19.21 12.78 -22.72
CA LEU A 279 19.04 12.90 -24.15
C LEU A 279 17.80 13.73 -24.42
N ILE A 280 17.92 15.06 -24.37
CA ILE A 280 16.83 15.97 -24.70
C ILE A 280 17.15 16.77 -25.95
N ASP A 281 16.11 17.07 -26.73
CA ASP A 281 16.26 17.88 -27.91
C ASP A 281 16.64 19.35 -27.56
N PRO A 282 17.20 20.12 -28.51
CA PRO A 282 17.62 21.50 -28.25
C PRO A 282 16.51 22.46 -27.82
N SER A 283 15.24 22.14 -28.10
CA SER A 283 14.08 22.93 -27.66
C SER A 283 13.56 22.55 -26.28
N ASN A 284 14.11 21.49 -25.67
CA ASN A 284 13.73 20.98 -24.36
C ASN A 284 12.26 20.52 -24.31
N GLU A 285 11.72 20.08 -25.45
CA GLU A 285 10.33 19.64 -25.62
C GLU A 285 10.21 18.11 -25.60
N PHE A 286 11.24 17.36 -26.02
CA PHE A 286 11.16 15.92 -26.12
C PHE A 286 12.51 15.19 -25.99
N TYR A 287 12.48 13.96 -25.47
CA TYR A 287 13.68 13.13 -25.33
C TYR A 287 14.10 12.47 -26.65
N LEU A 288 15.40 12.20 -26.80
CA LEU A 288 16.06 11.65 -27.99
C LEU A 288 16.72 10.30 -27.68
N GLY A 289 16.05 9.47 -26.87
CA GLY A 289 16.49 8.12 -26.58
C GLY A 289 16.66 7.26 -27.83
N ASP A 290 17.56 6.28 -27.77
CA ASP A 290 17.94 5.45 -28.92
C ASP A 290 17.10 4.16 -29.06
N GLY A 291 16.11 4.00 -28.18
CA GLY A 291 15.25 2.83 -28.08
C GLY A 291 15.85 1.70 -27.24
N LYS A 292 16.79 1.99 -26.34
CA LYS A 292 17.38 1.01 -25.43
C LYS A 292 17.41 1.53 -24.00
N ILE A 293 17.36 0.60 -23.05
CA ILE A 293 17.68 0.95 -21.66
C ILE A 293 19.20 1.02 -21.54
N ASP A 294 19.69 2.21 -21.22
CA ASP A 294 21.07 2.43 -20.82
C ASP A 294 21.25 2.12 -19.32
N ASN A 295 22.21 1.25 -19.02
CA ASN A 295 22.58 0.83 -17.66
C ASN A 295 23.75 1.64 -17.09
#